data_AF-A0A2G5SYT3-F1
#
_entry.id   AF-A0A2G5SYT3-F1
#
_cell.length_a   1.000
_cell.length_b   1.000
_cell.length_c   1.000
_cell.angle_alpha   90.00
_cell.angle_beta   90.00
_cell.angle_gamma   90.00
#
_symmetry.space_group_name_H-M   'P 1'
#
loop_
_entity.id
_entity.type
_entity.pdbx_description
1 polymer ?
#
loop_
_entity_poly.entity_id
_entity_poly.type
_entity_poly.pdbx_seq_one_letter_code
_entity_poly.pdbx_strand_id
1 'polypeptide(L)'
;MTAKNAKVAENAKEAEPNNIGTPPKTQYPRTRHVSCGQMWTYRNGKLLSVKKVTAPTPFKKSAKKEHKEAREAAAIKEKNKKKGCRDLYQEMYDAKNEPRKLILSMKSGS
;
A
#
# COMPACT_ATOMS: atom_id res chain seq x y z
N MET A 1 52.96 -25.11 17.54
CA MET A 1 51.94 -25.53 16.54
C MET A 1 51.40 -24.27 15.87
N THR A 2 51.48 -24.24 14.54
CA THR A 2 51.35 -23.04 13.69
C THR A 2 49.91 -22.59 13.45
N ALA A 3 49.78 -21.26 13.39
CA ALA A 3 48.60 -20.45 13.14
C ALA A 3 47.76 -20.86 11.93
N LYS A 4 46.42 -20.92 12.12
CA LYS A 4 45.42 -20.76 11.04
C LYS A 4 44.15 -20.06 11.55
N ASN A 5 44.29 -18.81 11.98
CA ASN A 5 43.18 -17.87 12.12
C ASN A 5 43.60 -16.54 11.48
N ALA A 6 43.62 -16.47 10.15
CA ALA A 6 43.77 -15.21 9.41
C ALA A 6 43.49 -15.45 7.91
N LYS A 7 42.22 -15.45 7.52
CA LYS A 7 41.82 -15.17 6.12
C LYS A 7 40.55 -14.31 6.11
N VAL A 8 40.64 -13.14 6.73
CA VAL A 8 39.71 -12.02 6.53
C VAL A 8 40.55 -10.76 6.50
N ALA A 9 41.27 -10.51 5.40
CA ALA A 9 41.81 -9.19 5.04
C ALA A 9 42.73 -9.33 3.81
N GLU A 10 42.16 -9.53 2.63
CA GLU A 10 42.82 -9.06 1.42
C GLU A 10 41.76 -8.40 0.53
N ASN A 11 42.07 -7.18 0.11
CA ASN A 11 41.23 -6.22 -0.62
C ASN A 11 40.48 -5.15 0.20
N ALA A 12 41.05 -4.70 1.32
CA ALA A 12 40.91 -3.30 1.71
C ALA A 12 42.14 -2.54 1.17
N LYS A 13 42.15 -2.27 -0.14
CA LYS A 13 43.04 -1.21 -0.64
C LYS A 13 42.49 0.10 -0.09
N GLU A 14 43.31 0.74 0.73
CA GLU A 14 43.11 2.01 1.39
C GLU A 14 42.46 3.01 0.43
N ALA A 15 41.27 3.48 0.79
CA ALA A 15 40.72 4.69 0.19
C ALA A 15 41.44 5.86 0.87
N GLU A 16 42.40 6.46 0.17
CA GLU A 16 43.02 7.70 0.64
C GLU A 16 41.98 8.82 0.82
N PRO A 17 42.05 9.61 1.89
CA PRO A 17 40.97 10.51 2.31
C PRO A 17 40.96 11.88 1.58
N ASN A 18 41.46 11.97 0.34
CA ASN A 18 41.80 13.27 -0.27
C ASN A 18 41.24 13.51 -1.69
N ASN A 19 39.99 13.12 -1.97
CA ASN A 19 39.32 13.61 -3.20
C ASN A 19 37.87 14.03 -2.92
N ILE A 20 37.74 15.26 -2.41
CA ILE A 20 36.51 16.05 -2.48
C ILE A 20 36.36 16.48 -3.95
N GLY A 21 35.60 15.74 -4.74
CA GLY A 21 35.27 16.19 -6.09
C GLY A 21 35.07 15.06 -7.08
N THR A 22 33.81 14.90 -7.49
CA THR A 22 33.33 13.99 -8.54
C THR A 22 33.19 12.53 -8.11
N PRO A 23 31.94 11.99 -8.03
CA PRO A 23 31.76 10.56 -7.89
C PRO A 23 32.39 9.83 -9.09
N PRO A 24 33.00 8.64 -8.89
CA PRO A 24 33.67 7.91 -9.96
C PRO A 24 32.72 7.68 -11.16
N LYS A 25 33.19 8.02 -12.38
CA LYS A 25 32.43 7.97 -13.64
C LYS A 25 31.76 6.62 -13.91
N THR A 26 32.29 5.53 -13.37
CA THR A 26 31.78 4.17 -13.52
C THR A 26 30.99 3.74 -12.28
N GLN A 27 29.85 4.39 -12.06
CA GLN A 27 28.90 3.94 -11.06
C GLN A 27 27.98 2.85 -11.63
N TYR A 28 28.35 1.57 -11.43
CA TYR A 28 27.44 0.46 -11.73
C TYR A 28 26.09 0.65 -11.04
N PRO A 29 24.97 0.35 -11.71
CA PRO A 29 23.65 0.43 -11.10
C PRO A 29 23.57 -0.51 -9.90
N ARG A 30 22.81 -0.10 -8.89
CA ARG A 30 22.49 -0.99 -7.76
C ARG A 30 21.36 -1.92 -8.17
N THR A 31 21.53 -3.21 -7.91
CA THR A 31 20.45 -4.19 -8.04
C THR A 31 19.93 -4.56 -6.66
N ARG A 32 18.65 -4.91 -6.58
CA ARG A 32 17.96 -5.31 -5.35
C ARG A 32 17.24 -6.62 -5.56
N HIS A 33 17.34 -7.52 -4.59
CA HIS A 33 16.46 -8.67 -4.51
C HIS A 33 15.78 -8.74 -3.15
N VAL A 34 14.57 -9.31 -3.12
CA VAL A 34 13.75 -9.48 -1.92
C VAL A 34 13.33 -10.93 -1.84
N SER A 35 13.48 -11.52 -0.66
CA SER A 35 13.34 -12.94 -0.35
C SER A 35 13.30 -13.08 1.19
N CYS A 36 12.56 -14.04 1.74
CA CYS A 36 12.52 -14.32 3.18
C CYS A 36 12.37 -13.09 4.11
N GLY A 37 11.67 -12.04 3.68
CA GLY A 37 11.52 -10.79 4.45
C GLY A 37 12.79 -9.94 4.59
N GLN A 38 13.81 -10.18 3.78
CA GLN A 38 15.04 -9.41 3.69
C GLN A 38 15.18 -8.79 2.29
N MET A 39 15.89 -7.67 2.23
CA MET A 39 16.24 -6.95 1.02
C MET A 39 17.74 -6.88 0.92
N TRP A 40 18.29 -7.50 -0.11
CA TRP A 40 19.71 -7.50 -0.39
C TRP A 40 19.99 -6.51 -1.51
N THR A 41 21.05 -5.74 -1.34
CA THR A 41 21.50 -4.73 -2.31
C THR A 41 22.87 -5.10 -2.83
N TYR A 42 23.04 -5.10 -4.14
CA TYR A 42 24.29 -5.41 -4.81
C TYR A 42 24.75 -4.25 -5.67
N ARG A 43 26.06 -4.22 -5.92
CA ARG A 43 26.67 -3.38 -6.96
C ARG A 43 27.81 -4.16 -7.58
N ASN A 44 27.78 -4.33 -8.90
CA ASN A 44 28.77 -5.13 -9.63
C ASN A 44 28.96 -6.55 -9.02
N GLY A 45 27.85 -7.24 -8.72
CA GLY A 45 27.87 -8.57 -8.10
C GLY A 45 28.29 -8.63 -6.62
N LYS A 46 28.80 -7.54 -6.04
CA LYS A 46 29.20 -7.49 -4.63
C LYS A 46 28.03 -7.08 -3.75
N LEU A 47 27.83 -7.80 -2.64
CA LEU A 47 26.83 -7.47 -1.62
C LEU A 47 27.23 -6.18 -0.91
N LEU A 48 26.30 -5.21 -0.86
CA LEU A 48 26.48 -3.92 -0.17
C LEU A 48 25.79 -3.89 1.18
N SER A 49 24.53 -4.34 1.24
CA SER A 49 23.77 -4.37 2.50
C SER A 49 22.60 -5.34 2.45
N VAL A 50 22.23 -5.83 3.63
CA VAL A 50 21.03 -6.64 3.88
C VAL A 50 20.16 -5.86 4.87
N LYS A 51 18.91 -5.58 4.49
CA LYS A 51 17.94 -4.87 5.34
C LYS A 51 16.70 -5.72 5.53
N LYS A 52 16.13 -5.72 6.74
CA LYS A 52 14.81 -6.31 6.97
C LYS A 52 13.79 -5.53 6.15
N VAL A 53 12.93 -6.24 5.42
CA VAL A 53 11.78 -5.64 4.76
C VAL A 53 10.76 -5.36 5.85
N THR A 54 10.75 -4.13 6.34
CA THR A 54 9.64 -3.64 7.13
C THR A 54 8.46 -3.39 6.20
N ALA A 55 7.25 -3.73 6.64
CA ALA A 55 6.04 -3.33 5.94
C ALA A 55 6.12 -1.84 5.59
N PRO A 56 5.63 -1.41 4.41
CA PRO A 56 5.59 0.00 4.08
C PRO A 56 4.91 0.74 5.23
N THR A 57 5.53 1.81 5.71
CA THR A 57 4.91 2.65 6.74
C THR A 57 3.53 3.05 6.22
N PRO A 58 2.44 2.70 6.91
CA PRO A 58 1.13 3.10 6.45
C PRO A 58 1.13 4.63 6.34
N PHE A 59 0.66 5.14 5.20
CA PHE A 59 0.52 6.57 5.01
C PHE A 59 -0.27 7.13 6.19
N LYS A 60 0.38 8.00 6.98
CA LYS A 60 -0.32 8.73 8.04
C LYS A 60 -1.40 9.56 7.35
N LYS A 61 -2.67 9.25 7.64
CA LYS A 61 -3.79 10.08 7.22
C LYS A 61 -3.51 11.48 7.75
N SER A 62 -3.39 12.44 6.84
CA SER A 62 -3.09 13.83 7.21
C SER A 62 -4.14 14.35 8.20
N ALA A 63 -3.69 14.96 9.29
CA ALA A 63 -4.57 15.52 10.29
C ALA A 63 -5.07 16.93 9.95
N LYS A 64 -4.62 17.52 8.83
CA LYS A 64 -5.06 18.86 8.40
C LYS A 64 -6.57 18.86 8.18
N LYS A 65 -7.21 19.96 8.60
CA LYS A 65 -8.66 20.15 8.61
C LYS A 65 -9.30 19.84 7.23
N GLU A 66 -8.73 20.40 6.17
CA GLU A 66 -9.18 20.22 4.79
C GLU A 66 -9.25 18.75 4.36
N HIS A 67 -8.26 17.94 4.73
CA HIS A 67 -8.23 16.52 4.36
C HIS A 67 -9.21 15.66 5.18
N LYS A 68 -9.56 16.09 6.40
CA LYS A 68 -10.62 15.44 7.18
C LYS A 68 -11.99 15.76 6.61
N GLU A 69 -12.24 17.04 6.30
CA GLU A 69 -13.49 17.51 5.69
C GLU A 69 -13.74 16.85 4.33
N ALA A 70 -12.72 16.75 3.47
CA ALA A 70 -12.83 16.05 2.20
C ALA A 70 -13.20 14.56 2.36
N ARG A 71 -12.67 13.91 3.40
CA ARG A 71 -12.96 12.50 3.71
C ARG A 71 -14.39 12.33 4.22
N GLU A 72 -14.84 13.22 5.10
CA GLU A 72 -16.21 13.20 5.63
C GLU A 72 -17.24 13.52 4.54
N ALA A 73 -16.96 14.50 3.69
CA ALA A 73 -17.80 14.82 2.54
C ALA A 73 -17.92 13.65 1.55
N ALA A 74 -16.82 12.92 1.29
CA ALA A 74 -16.85 11.73 0.46
C ALA A 74 -17.70 10.60 1.10
N ALA A 75 -17.57 10.38 2.41
CA ALA A 75 -18.35 9.38 3.13
C ALA A 75 -19.86 9.72 3.15
N ILE A 76 -20.21 11.00 3.30
CA ILE A 76 -21.60 11.48 3.24
C ILE A 76 -22.17 11.26 1.82
N LYS A 77 -21.40 11.62 0.77
CA LYS A 77 -21.82 11.36 -0.63
C LYS A 77 -22.07 9.88 -0.89
N GLU A 78 -21.20 8.99 -0.40
CA GLU A 78 -21.36 7.55 -0.59
C GLU A 78 -22.58 7.01 0.17
N LYS A 79 -22.80 7.46 1.41
CA LYS A 79 -23.98 7.08 2.22
C LYS A 79 -25.28 7.54 1.55
N ASN A 80 -25.32 8.75 1.02
CA ASN A 80 -26.50 9.28 0.34
C ASN A 80 -26.81 8.54 -0.96
N LYS A 81 -25.79 8.13 -1.73
CA LYS A 81 -25.97 7.27 -2.92
C LYS A 81 -26.59 5.92 -2.55
N LYS A 82 -26.07 5.25 -1.51
CA LYS A 82 -26.61 3.97 -1.05
C LYS A 82 -28.06 4.08 -0.56
N LYS A 83 -28.40 5.18 0.14
CA LYS A 83 -29.78 5.46 0.56
C LYS A 83 -30.69 5.68 -0.65
N GLY A 84 -30.31 6.53 -1.59
CA GLY A 84 -31.10 6.79 -2.80
C GLY A 84 -31.37 5.53 -3.61
N CYS A 85 -30.37 4.64 -3.78
CA CYS A 85 -30.59 3.37 -4.46
C CYS A 85 -31.56 2.44 -3.70
N ARG A 86 -31.53 2.48 -2.36
CA ARG A 86 -32.43 1.66 -1.52
C ARG A 86 -33.87 2.16 -1.59
N ASP A 87 -34.06 3.48 -1.54
CA ASP A 87 -35.39 4.10 -1.59
C ASP A 87 -36.04 3.84 -2.97
N LEU A 88 -35.29 4.02 -4.06
CA LEU A 88 -35.74 3.68 -5.43
C LEU A 88 -36.11 2.20 -5.60
N TYR A 89 -35.33 1.29 -5.02
CA TYR A 89 -35.63 -0.14 -5.08
C TYR A 89 -36.95 -0.47 -4.37
N GLN A 90 -37.19 0.17 -3.21
CA GLN A 90 -38.41 -0.03 -2.43
C GLN A 90 -39.64 0.49 -3.18
N GLU A 91 -39.58 1.69 -3.76
CA GLU A 91 -40.67 2.23 -4.59
C GLU A 91 -41.02 1.31 -5.77
N MET A 92 -40.01 0.80 -6.48
CA MET A 92 -40.21 -0.14 -7.59
C MET A 92 -40.78 -1.48 -7.14
N TYR A 93 -40.43 -1.94 -5.94
CA TYR A 93 -40.96 -3.17 -5.36
C TYR A 93 -42.41 -3.01 -4.94
N ASP A 94 -42.75 -1.89 -4.31
CA ASP A 94 -44.12 -1.59 -3.87
C ASP A 94 -45.04 -1.36 -5.07
N ALA A 95 -44.60 -0.60 -6.09
CA ALA A 95 -45.37 -0.40 -7.33
C ALA A 95 -45.72 -1.71 -8.07
N LYS A 96 -44.83 -2.72 -8.01
CA LYS A 96 -45.09 -4.04 -8.61
C LYS A 96 -46.05 -4.91 -7.79
N ASN A 97 -46.14 -4.66 -6.49
CA ASN A 97 -46.91 -5.48 -5.55
C ASN A 97 -48.21 -4.84 -5.07
N GLU A 98 -48.39 -3.53 -5.23
CA GLU A 98 -49.65 -2.80 -4.99
C GLU A 98 -50.87 -3.44 -5.67
N PRO A 99 -50.85 -3.77 -6.98
CA PRO A 99 -52.02 -4.38 -7.61
C PRO A 99 -52.37 -5.74 -7.01
N ARG A 100 -51.38 -6.48 -6.48
CA ARG A 100 -51.61 -7.76 -5.78
C ARG A 100 -52.18 -7.55 -4.38
N LYS A 101 -51.75 -6.51 -3.66
CA LYS A 101 -52.30 -6.16 -2.34
C LYS A 101 -53.78 -5.74 -2.43
N LEU A 102 -54.15 -4.96 -3.46
CA LEU A 102 -55.53 -4.56 -3.75
C LEU A 102 -56.45 -5.75 -4.08
N ILE A 103 -55.97 -6.71 -4.88
CA ILE A 103 -56.75 -7.91 -5.22
C ILE A 103 -56.95 -8.83 -4.00
N LEU A 104 -55.95 -8.95 -3.12
CA LEU A 104 -56.09 -9.73 -1.88
C LEU A 104 -57.07 -9.07 -0.89
N SER A 105 -57.02 -7.74 -0.74
CA SER A 105 -57.96 -7.04 0.17
C SER A 105 -59.42 -7.13 -0.30
N MET A 106 -59.66 -7.25 -1.60
CA MET A 106 -61.01 -7.47 -2.15
C MET A 106 -61.50 -8.92 -1.96
N LYS A 107 -60.60 -9.90 -1.85
CA LYS A 107 -60.96 -11.31 -1.62
C LYS A 107 -61.22 -11.69 -0.16
N SER A 108 -60.66 -10.94 0.79
CA SER A 108 -60.86 -11.16 2.23
C SER A 108 -62.06 -10.42 2.82
N GLY A 109 -62.77 -9.63 2.02
CA GLY A 109 -63.91 -8.79 2.44
C GLY A 109 -65.27 -9.24 1.90
N SER A 110 -65.38 -10.47 1.40
CA SER A 110 -66.64 -11.06 0.91
C SER A 110 -66.99 -12.34 1.66
#